data_AF-A0A239P4T6-F1
#
_entry.id   AF-A0A239P4T6-F1
#
_cell.length_a   1.000
_cell.length_b   1.000
_cell.length_c   1.000
_cell.angle_alpha   90.00
_cell.angle_beta   90.00
_cell.angle_gamma   90.00
#
_symmetry.space_group_name_H-M   'P 1'
#
loop_
_entity.id
_entity.type
_entity.pdbx_description
1 polymer ?
#
loop_
_entity_poly.entity_id
_entity_poly.type
_entity_poly.pdbx_seq_one_letter_code
_entity_poly.pdbx_strand_id
1 'polypeptide(L)'
;MSLSLVGCFGSPQLSKEEEQLLDAMMFLFTGIEDNARDEVGLTSWRRDRSRRALEFAKVGRNRVFGSDEAFNQAVQNSRYLRVVERITLIEPCVFSFEEITQYSLGESQDDFSVASSKNALNTYAVDLTRAHVFNLNTEDADRSKAIIELAGPRVICFELGACENAWNSFFAGHDLGRFRGGADENQRRQRAVGLIKKSCPGKAF
;
A
#
# COMPACT_ATOMS: atom_id res chain seq x y z
N MET A 1 -22.56 13.78 -44.06
CA MET A 1 -21.31 13.73 -43.26
C MET A 1 -21.55 14.52 -42.00
N SER A 2 -21.40 13.89 -40.84
CA SER A 2 -20.90 14.46 -39.58
C SER A 2 -20.83 13.31 -38.59
N LEU A 3 -19.61 12.80 -38.38
CA LEU A 3 -19.29 11.75 -37.43
C LEU A 3 -19.49 12.27 -36.00
N SER A 4 -20.34 11.60 -35.23
CA SER A 4 -20.42 11.76 -33.78
C SER A 4 -19.30 10.93 -33.14
N LEU A 5 -18.17 11.55 -32.81
CA LEU A 5 -17.16 10.99 -31.92
C LEU A 5 -17.57 11.30 -30.47
N VAL A 6 -18.40 10.44 -29.88
CA VAL A 6 -18.60 10.39 -28.42
C VAL A 6 -17.86 9.17 -27.91
N GLY A 7 -16.57 9.34 -27.63
CA GLY A 7 -15.74 8.35 -26.95
C GLY A 7 -15.27 8.92 -25.62
N CYS A 8 -16.14 8.95 -24.61
CA CYS A 8 -15.72 9.09 -23.22
C CYS A 8 -14.97 7.81 -22.81
N PHE A 9 -13.69 7.69 -23.17
CA PHE A 9 -12.81 6.67 -22.60
C PHE A 9 -12.42 7.08 -21.18
N GLY A 10 -13.37 6.95 -20.25
CA GLY A 10 -13.02 6.81 -18.85
C GLY A 10 -12.15 5.56 -18.72
N SER A 11 -10.99 5.67 -18.08
CA SER A 11 -10.15 4.51 -17.76
C SER A 11 -11.03 3.40 -17.16
N PRO A 12 -10.86 2.12 -17.56
CA PRO A 12 -11.72 1.05 -17.08
C PRO A 12 -11.72 1.03 -15.55
N GLN A 13 -12.92 0.95 -14.97
CA GLN A 13 -13.07 0.72 -13.53
C GLN A 13 -12.55 -0.68 -13.20
N LEU A 14 -11.99 -0.85 -11.99
CA LEU A 14 -11.60 -2.16 -11.49
C LEU A 14 -12.76 -3.15 -11.55
N SER A 15 -12.50 -4.36 -12.06
CA SER A 15 -13.39 -5.49 -11.86
C SER A 15 -13.40 -5.89 -10.37
N LYS A 16 -14.40 -6.68 -9.96
CA LYS A 16 -14.46 -7.18 -8.59
C LYS A 16 -13.26 -8.07 -8.25
N GLU A 17 -12.77 -8.83 -9.21
CA GLU A 17 -11.59 -9.68 -9.08
C GLU A 17 -10.31 -8.84 -8.94
N GLU A 18 -10.19 -7.75 -9.70
CA GLU A 18 -9.08 -6.80 -9.56
C GLU A 18 -9.12 -6.08 -8.21
N GLU A 19 -10.30 -5.68 -7.74
CA GLU A 19 -10.48 -5.11 -6.41
C GLU A 19 -10.04 -6.10 -5.32
N GLN A 20 -10.47 -7.36 -5.38
CA GLN A 20 -10.07 -8.41 -4.43
C GLN A 20 -8.56 -8.69 -4.46
N LEU A 21 -7.94 -8.63 -5.64
CA LEU A 21 -6.50 -8.77 -5.80
C LEU A 21 -5.76 -7.59 -5.16
N LEU A 22 -6.23 -6.36 -5.35
CA LEU A 22 -5.67 -5.17 -4.72
C LEU A 22 -5.84 -5.18 -3.20
N ASP A 23 -6.99 -5.62 -2.69
CA ASP A 23 -7.22 -5.81 -1.25
C ASP A 23 -6.24 -6.84 -0.65
N ALA A 24 -6.05 -7.97 -1.33
CA ALA A 24 -5.10 -9.00 -0.89
C ALA A 24 -3.65 -8.51 -0.92
N MET A 25 -3.27 -7.76 -1.96
CA MET A 25 -1.94 -7.16 -2.06
C MET A 25 -1.72 -6.10 -0.97
N MET A 26 -2.69 -5.21 -0.74
CA MET A 26 -2.62 -4.23 0.36
C MET A 26 -2.43 -4.93 1.70
N PHE A 27 -3.30 -5.90 2.01
CA PHE A 27 -3.20 -6.63 3.27
C PHE A 27 -1.87 -7.39 3.42
N LEU A 28 -1.37 -7.99 2.35
CA LEU A 28 -0.08 -8.70 2.39
C LEU A 28 1.08 -7.75 2.75
N PHE A 29 1.10 -6.56 2.15
CA PHE A 29 2.19 -5.58 2.27
C PHE A 29 2.12 -4.73 3.54
N THR A 30 0.92 -4.30 3.93
CA THR A 30 0.75 -3.32 5.00
C THR A 30 -0.03 -3.87 6.20
N GLY A 31 -0.71 -5.01 6.04
CA GLY A 31 -1.65 -5.52 7.05
C GLY A 31 -2.96 -4.74 7.13
N ILE A 32 -3.18 -3.76 6.25
CA ILE A 32 -4.36 -2.88 6.27
C ILE A 32 -5.55 -3.54 5.60
N GLU A 33 -6.72 -3.39 6.23
CA GLU A 33 -8.03 -3.75 5.68
C GLU A 33 -9.03 -2.61 5.93
N ASP A 34 -10.14 -2.61 5.19
CA ASP A 34 -11.24 -1.69 5.46
C ASP A 34 -11.79 -1.91 6.88
N ASN A 35 -12.06 -0.82 7.59
CA ASN A 35 -12.51 -0.78 8.98
C ASN A 35 -11.52 -1.31 10.02
N ALA A 36 -10.30 -1.68 9.63
CA ALA A 36 -9.25 -2.04 10.57
C ALA A 36 -8.95 -0.85 11.50
N ARG A 37 -8.69 -1.13 12.78
CA ARG A 37 -8.23 -0.15 13.76
C ARG A 37 -6.83 -0.50 14.20
N ASP A 38 -5.96 0.48 14.20
CA ASP A 38 -4.66 0.38 14.88
C ASP A 38 -4.64 1.20 16.16
N GLU A 39 -3.69 0.89 17.05
CA GLU A 39 -3.55 1.52 18.36
C GLU A 39 -3.24 3.04 18.31
N VAL A 40 -2.88 3.57 17.13
CA VAL A 40 -2.36 4.94 16.96
C VAL A 40 -3.34 5.87 16.23
N GLY A 41 -4.27 5.32 15.43
CA GLY A 41 -5.28 6.08 14.68
C GLY A 41 -6.41 6.63 15.55
N LEU A 42 -6.91 7.81 15.21
CA LEU A 42 -8.16 8.33 15.77
C LEU A 42 -9.39 7.66 15.13
N THR A 43 -9.27 7.31 13.84
CA THR A 43 -10.31 6.64 13.07
C THR A 43 -9.86 5.25 12.64
N SER A 44 -10.81 4.39 12.28
CA SER A 44 -10.51 3.19 11.52
C SER A 44 -10.02 3.56 10.12
N TRP A 45 -9.28 2.64 9.49
CA TRP A 45 -9.00 2.68 8.07
C TRP A 45 -10.31 2.64 7.30
N ARG A 46 -10.39 3.43 6.23
CA ARG A 46 -11.52 3.47 5.31
C ARG A 46 -11.00 3.25 3.90
N ARG A 47 -11.57 2.24 3.25
CA ARG A 47 -11.31 1.91 1.85
C ARG A 47 -12.23 2.73 0.95
N ASP A 48 -11.65 3.35 -0.06
CA ASP A 48 -12.35 3.98 -1.17
C ASP A 48 -11.76 3.53 -2.51
N ARG A 49 -12.53 3.66 -3.57
CA ARG A 49 -12.17 3.23 -4.92
C ARG A 49 -11.94 4.42 -5.82
N SER A 50 -10.80 4.42 -6.51
CA SER A 50 -10.48 5.43 -7.52
C SER A 50 -10.00 4.78 -8.81
N ARG A 51 -10.86 4.76 -9.84
CA ARG A 51 -10.58 4.19 -11.18
C ARG A 51 -9.89 2.81 -11.14
N ARG A 52 -8.54 2.78 -11.18
CA ARG A 52 -7.67 1.57 -11.18
C ARG A 52 -6.92 1.35 -9.86
N ALA A 53 -7.34 2.03 -8.80
CA ALA A 53 -6.70 2.03 -7.50
C ALA A 53 -7.71 1.84 -6.37
N LEU A 54 -7.22 1.29 -5.27
CA LEU A 54 -7.86 1.32 -3.97
C LEU A 54 -7.05 2.25 -3.05
N GLU A 55 -7.76 3.11 -2.34
CA GLU A 55 -7.20 4.03 -1.37
C GLU A 55 -7.69 3.62 0.02
N PHE A 56 -6.77 3.50 0.97
CA PHE A 56 -7.05 3.26 2.37
C PHE A 56 -6.59 4.47 3.15
N ALA A 57 -7.49 5.12 3.88
CA ALA A 57 -7.15 6.31 4.63
C ALA A 57 -7.58 6.22 6.08
N LYS A 58 -6.82 6.86 6.96
CA LYS A 58 -7.20 7.11 8.35
C LYS A 58 -6.72 8.48 8.80
N VAL A 59 -7.37 9.01 9.84
CA VAL A 59 -6.95 10.23 10.52
C VAL A 59 -6.32 9.88 11.86
N GLY A 60 -5.22 10.54 12.18
CA GLY A 60 -4.48 10.44 13.44
C GLY A 60 -4.18 11.80 14.03
N ARG A 61 -3.67 11.82 15.27
CA ARG A 61 -3.12 13.05 15.86
C ARG A 61 -1.77 13.33 15.22
N ASN A 62 -1.55 14.58 14.82
CA ASN A 62 -0.20 15.02 14.49
C ASN A 62 0.58 15.14 15.80
N ARG A 63 1.62 14.32 15.95
CA ARG A 63 2.58 14.42 17.04
C ARG A 63 3.89 14.79 16.36
N VAL A 64 4.10 16.08 16.13
CA VAL A 64 5.25 16.59 15.35
C VAL A 64 6.55 16.05 15.94
N PHE A 65 7.27 15.24 15.15
CA PHE A 65 8.58 14.72 15.51
C PHE A 65 9.40 14.55 14.23
N GLY A 66 10.58 15.16 14.21
CA GLY A 66 11.51 15.04 13.09
C GLY A 66 12.73 15.95 13.32
N SER A 67 13.85 15.60 12.69
CA SER A 67 15.07 16.43 12.72
C SER A 67 15.05 17.58 11.71
N ASP A 68 14.07 17.62 10.80
CA ASP A 68 13.90 18.69 9.82
C ASP A 68 13.06 19.83 10.42
N GLU A 69 13.75 20.90 10.83
CA GLU A 69 13.12 22.05 11.46
C GLU A 69 12.20 22.83 10.52
N ALA A 70 12.55 22.96 9.24
CA ALA A 70 11.74 23.66 8.25
C ALA A 70 10.41 22.92 8.03
N PHE A 71 10.49 21.59 7.96
CA PHE A 71 9.30 20.76 7.92
C PHE A 71 8.45 20.90 9.19
N ASN A 72 9.06 20.78 10.37
CA ASN A 72 8.36 20.91 11.63
C ASN A 72 7.62 22.26 11.73
N GLN A 73 8.24 23.36 11.32
CA GLN A 73 7.61 24.68 11.26
C GLN A 73 6.44 24.74 10.29
N ALA A 74 6.52 24.07 9.14
CA ALA A 74 5.45 24.03 8.15
C ALA A 74 4.19 23.30 8.67
N VAL A 75 4.36 22.30 9.53
CA VAL A 75 3.26 21.47 10.05
C VAL A 75 2.95 21.68 11.53
N GLN A 76 3.62 22.63 12.20
CA GLN A 76 3.46 22.85 13.66
C GLN A 76 2.04 23.23 14.08
N ASN A 77 1.30 23.90 13.19
CA ASN A 77 -0.08 24.32 13.43
C ASN A 77 -1.10 23.22 13.07
N SER A 78 -0.66 22.13 12.44
CA SER A 78 -1.51 21.02 12.05
C SER A 78 -1.78 20.14 13.26
N ARG A 79 -3.03 20.07 13.72
CA ARG A 79 -3.44 19.22 14.85
C ARG A 79 -3.61 17.75 14.48
N TYR A 80 -3.92 17.48 13.22
CA TYR A 80 -4.20 16.14 12.70
C TYR A 80 -3.33 15.82 11.50
N LEU A 81 -3.17 14.52 11.27
CA LEU A 81 -2.62 14.00 10.03
C LEU A 81 -3.58 12.98 9.43
N ARG A 82 -3.57 12.86 8.10
CA ARG A 82 -4.25 11.83 7.34
C ARG A 82 -3.18 10.97 6.67
N VAL A 83 -3.17 9.69 7.01
CA VAL A 83 -2.32 8.69 6.33
C VAL A 83 -3.16 8.06 5.24
N VAL A 84 -2.61 8.00 4.04
CA VAL A 84 -3.24 7.41 2.87
C VAL A 84 -2.30 6.36 2.31
N GLU A 85 -2.80 5.14 2.15
CA GLU A 85 -2.11 4.03 1.53
C GLU A 85 -2.89 3.70 0.26
N ARG A 86 -2.29 3.95 -0.89
CA ARG A 86 -2.92 3.67 -2.18
C ARG A 86 -2.20 2.52 -2.86
N ILE A 87 -2.98 1.59 -3.40
CA ILE A 87 -2.48 0.55 -4.30
C ILE A 87 -3.16 0.69 -5.66
N THR A 88 -2.36 0.71 -6.72
CA THR A 88 -2.82 0.86 -8.11
C THR A 88 -2.42 -0.36 -8.93
N LEU A 89 -3.37 -0.89 -9.71
CA LEU A 89 -3.08 -1.90 -10.73
C LEU A 89 -2.61 -1.20 -12.02
N ILE A 90 -1.30 -1.20 -12.26
CA ILE A 90 -0.70 -0.56 -13.44
C ILE A 90 -0.98 -1.42 -14.68
N GLU A 91 -0.61 -2.69 -14.58
CA GLU A 91 -0.81 -3.75 -15.59
C GLU A 91 -1.16 -5.05 -14.85
N PRO A 92 -1.68 -6.08 -15.54
CA PRO A 92 -1.92 -7.37 -14.91
C PRO A 92 -0.68 -7.86 -14.13
N CYS A 93 -0.84 -8.01 -12.82
CA CYS A 93 0.22 -8.43 -11.88
C CYS A 93 1.39 -7.45 -11.69
N VAL A 94 1.20 -6.17 -12.05
CA VAL A 94 2.13 -5.08 -11.77
C VAL A 94 1.40 -4.01 -10.96
N PHE A 95 1.91 -3.76 -9.75
CA PHE A 95 1.27 -2.93 -8.74
C PHE A 95 2.17 -1.75 -8.38
N SER A 96 1.57 -0.60 -8.10
CA SER A 96 2.24 0.53 -7.46
C SER A 96 1.59 0.80 -6.11
N PHE A 97 2.43 1.06 -5.12
CA PHE A 97 2.04 1.43 -3.77
C PHE A 97 2.49 2.86 -3.51
N GLU A 98 1.61 3.65 -2.91
CA GLU A 98 1.89 5.02 -2.50
C GLU A 98 1.49 5.18 -1.02
N GLU A 99 2.44 5.58 -0.17
CA GLU A 99 2.15 6.05 1.18
C GLU A 99 2.20 7.58 1.17
N ILE A 100 1.09 8.23 1.54
CA ILE A 100 0.97 9.69 1.54
C ILE A 100 0.60 10.14 2.94
N THR A 101 1.40 11.05 3.50
CA THR A 101 1.06 11.73 4.74
C THR A 101 0.61 13.16 4.46
N GLN A 102 -0.61 13.47 4.87
CA GLN A 102 -1.20 14.79 4.73
C GLN A 102 -1.43 15.41 6.11
N TYR A 103 -1.32 16.74 6.21
CA TYR A 103 -1.40 17.49 7.46
C TYR A 103 -2.60 18.43 7.43
N SER A 104 -3.31 18.53 8.55
CA SER A 104 -4.48 19.39 8.63
C SER A 104 -4.14 20.86 8.50
N LEU A 105 -5.03 21.64 7.89
CA LEU A 105 -4.96 23.09 8.00
C LEU A 105 -5.50 23.51 9.39
N GLY A 106 -4.58 23.84 10.30
CA GLY A 106 -4.92 24.19 11.67
C GLY A 106 -5.54 23.01 12.43
N GLU A 107 -6.71 23.25 13.02
CA GLU A 107 -7.47 22.27 13.80
C GLU A 107 -8.54 21.50 13.00
N SER A 108 -8.56 21.62 11.67
CA SER A 108 -9.54 20.93 10.84
C SER A 108 -9.32 19.41 10.80
N GLN A 109 -10.39 18.62 10.85
CA GLN A 109 -10.35 17.17 10.58
C GLN A 109 -10.73 16.81 9.14
N ASP A 110 -11.08 17.79 8.31
CA ASP A 110 -11.62 17.57 6.97
C ASP A 110 -10.75 18.17 5.86
N ASP A 111 -9.83 19.07 6.21
CA ASP A 111 -8.98 19.78 5.26
C ASP A 111 -7.51 19.44 5.49
N PHE A 112 -6.92 18.72 4.53
CA PHE A 112 -5.56 18.22 4.60
C PHE A 112 -4.77 18.60 3.35
N SER A 113 -3.49 18.96 3.55
CA SER A 113 -2.55 19.19 2.46
C SER A 113 -1.29 18.34 2.62
N VAL A 114 -0.66 17.99 1.50
CA VAL A 114 0.64 17.34 1.50
C VAL A 114 1.68 18.41 1.81
N ALA A 115 2.37 18.29 2.93
CA ALA A 115 3.50 19.16 3.23
C ALA A 115 4.65 18.84 2.26
N SER A 116 5.33 19.84 1.73
CA SER A 116 6.48 19.67 0.83
C SER A 116 7.67 19.10 1.62
N SER A 117 7.69 17.79 1.81
CA SER A 117 8.80 17.06 2.42
C SER A 117 9.11 15.83 1.59
N LYS A 118 10.39 15.43 1.57
CA LYS A 118 10.82 14.20 0.90
C LYS A 118 10.14 12.94 1.45
N ASN A 119 9.67 12.97 2.70
CA ASN A 119 9.06 11.83 3.38
C ASN A 119 7.51 11.84 3.31
N ALA A 120 6.92 12.80 2.59
CA ALA A 120 5.46 12.96 2.55
C ALA A 120 4.77 12.05 1.51
N LEU A 121 5.54 11.52 0.56
CA LEU A 121 5.09 10.60 -0.47
C LEU A 121 6.18 9.54 -0.65
N ASN A 122 5.87 8.32 -0.24
CA ASN A 122 6.70 7.17 -0.56
C ASN A 122 6.05 6.37 -1.68
N THR A 123 6.81 5.96 -2.69
CA THR A 123 6.27 5.18 -3.81
C THR A 123 7.20 4.02 -4.16
N TYR A 124 6.62 2.83 -4.28
CA TYR A 124 7.33 1.65 -4.77
C TYR A 124 6.44 0.83 -5.69
N ALA A 125 7.05 -0.01 -6.53
CA ALA A 125 6.36 -0.86 -7.47
C ALA A 125 6.74 -2.33 -7.26
N VAL A 126 5.75 -3.21 -7.45
CA VAL A 126 5.89 -4.65 -7.31
C VAL A 126 5.39 -5.30 -8.58
N ASP A 127 6.27 -6.05 -9.22
CA ASP A 127 5.93 -6.82 -10.40
C ASP A 127 5.99 -8.30 -10.03
N LEU A 128 4.88 -9.02 -10.23
CA LEU A 128 4.74 -10.45 -9.93
C LEU A 128 4.74 -11.32 -11.19
N THR A 129 4.90 -10.75 -12.38
CA THR A 129 4.91 -11.50 -13.66
C THR A 129 6.05 -12.53 -13.76
N ARG A 130 7.09 -12.38 -12.92
CA ARG A 130 8.24 -13.28 -12.81
C ARG A 130 8.34 -13.94 -11.44
N ALA A 131 7.26 -13.92 -10.65
CA ALA A 131 7.23 -14.63 -9.39
C ALA A 131 7.30 -16.15 -9.62
N HIS A 132 7.91 -16.85 -8.67
CA HIS A 132 8.06 -18.30 -8.72
C HIS A 132 7.60 -19.00 -7.45
N VAL A 133 7.84 -18.36 -6.32
CA VAL A 133 7.51 -18.89 -5.00
C VAL A 133 6.58 -17.93 -4.31
N PHE A 134 5.59 -18.49 -3.62
CA PHE A 134 4.65 -17.77 -2.76
C PHE A 134 4.52 -18.57 -1.48
N ASN A 135 5.35 -18.27 -0.49
CA ASN A 135 5.39 -18.99 0.77
C ASN A 135 5.09 -18.06 1.93
N LEU A 136 4.35 -18.54 2.93
CA LEU A 136 4.21 -17.84 4.20
C LEU A 136 5.16 -18.49 5.20
N ASN A 137 6.16 -17.74 5.66
CA ASN A 137 6.97 -18.14 6.80
C ASN A 137 6.29 -17.65 8.09
N THR A 138 6.04 -18.58 9.01
CA THR A 138 5.37 -18.35 10.30
C THR A 138 6.27 -18.73 11.50
N GLU A 139 7.54 -19.03 11.25
CA GLU A 139 8.51 -19.44 12.29
C GLU A 139 8.82 -18.30 13.28
N ASP A 140 8.62 -17.06 12.85
CA ASP A 140 8.67 -15.88 13.71
C ASP A 140 7.28 -15.69 14.33
N ALA A 141 7.09 -16.19 15.56
CA ALA A 141 5.78 -16.30 16.23
C ALA A 141 5.05 -14.97 16.37
N ASP A 142 5.80 -13.86 16.35
CA ASP A 142 5.26 -12.51 16.45
C ASP A 142 5.01 -11.87 15.08
N ARG A 143 5.53 -12.44 13.97
CA ARG A 143 5.48 -11.82 12.63
C ARG A 143 5.46 -12.85 11.50
N SER A 144 4.29 -13.04 10.90
CA SER A 144 4.20 -13.80 9.64
C SER A 144 4.79 -13.00 8.47
N LYS A 145 5.75 -13.60 7.76
CA LYS A 145 6.41 -13.01 6.58
C LYS A 145 6.01 -13.78 5.34
N ALA A 146 5.48 -13.10 4.34
CA ALA A 146 5.30 -13.68 3.02
C ALA A 146 6.59 -13.53 2.21
N ILE A 147 7.04 -14.63 1.64
CA ILE A 147 8.22 -14.71 0.80
C ILE A 147 7.75 -14.90 -0.63
N ILE A 148 8.15 -13.96 -1.50
CA ILE A 148 7.92 -14.05 -2.93
C ILE A 148 9.26 -13.98 -3.65
N GLU A 149 9.64 -15.07 -4.30
CA GLU A 149 10.87 -15.14 -5.10
C GLU A 149 10.59 -14.71 -6.54
N LEU A 150 11.44 -13.85 -7.11
CA LEU A 150 11.29 -13.30 -8.46
C LEU A 150 12.47 -13.75 -9.34
N ALA A 151 12.23 -14.13 -10.60
CA ALA A 151 13.32 -14.47 -11.52
C ALA A 151 14.18 -13.27 -11.88
N GLY A 152 15.48 -13.41 -11.62
CA GLY A 152 16.52 -12.55 -12.14
C GLY A 152 16.63 -11.21 -11.42
N PRO A 153 17.61 -10.38 -11.82
CA PRO A 153 17.75 -9.03 -11.28
C PRO A 153 16.50 -8.22 -11.61
N ARG A 154 15.63 -8.00 -10.62
CA ARG A 154 14.68 -6.88 -10.65
C ARG A 154 15.22 -5.75 -9.82
N VAL A 155 15.13 -4.58 -10.41
CA VAL A 155 15.50 -3.30 -9.84
C VAL A 155 14.39 -2.85 -8.88
N ILE A 156 14.60 -2.99 -7.57
CA ILE A 156 13.82 -2.27 -6.56
C ILE A 156 14.39 -0.86 -6.51
N CYS A 157 13.71 0.11 -7.11
CA CYS A 157 14.11 1.51 -7.00
C CYS A 157 13.47 2.14 -5.77
N PHE A 158 14.32 2.59 -4.85
CA PHE A 158 13.93 3.50 -3.78
C PHE A 158 13.91 4.94 -4.30
N GLU A 159 13.21 5.83 -3.58
CA GLU A 159 12.93 7.25 -3.92
C GLU A 159 14.14 8.11 -4.36
N LEU A 160 15.37 7.66 -4.11
CA LEU A 160 16.60 8.33 -4.51
C LEU A 160 17.18 7.82 -5.85
N GLY A 161 16.42 7.02 -6.60
CA GLY A 161 16.89 6.38 -7.84
C GLY A 161 17.89 5.25 -7.60
N ALA A 162 18.08 4.83 -6.33
CA ALA A 162 18.88 3.69 -5.95
C ALA A 162 18.08 2.43 -6.25
N CYS A 163 18.55 1.67 -7.22
CA CYS A 163 17.87 0.56 -7.83
C CYS A 163 18.66 -0.72 -7.54
N GLU A 164 18.14 -1.57 -6.65
CA GLU A 164 18.84 -2.80 -6.23
C GLU A 164 18.34 -4.00 -7.01
N ASN A 165 19.25 -4.88 -7.43
CA ASN A 165 18.91 -6.17 -8.03
C ASN A 165 18.47 -7.15 -6.92
N ALA A 166 17.16 -7.25 -6.70
CA ALA A 166 16.61 -8.23 -5.78
C ALA A 166 16.25 -9.52 -6.53
N TRP A 167 16.88 -10.62 -6.12
CA TRP A 167 16.48 -11.98 -6.53
C TRP A 167 15.30 -12.50 -5.69
N ASN A 168 15.24 -12.09 -4.42
CA ASN A 168 14.16 -12.44 -3.51
C ASN A 168 13.53 -11.15 -2.98
N SER A 169 12.20 -11.08 -2.97
CA SER A 169 11.48 -10.02 -2.28
C SER A 169 10.79 -10.59 -1.05
N PHE A 170 11.10 -10.02 0.10
CA PHE A 170 10.50 -10.39 1.37
C PHE A 170 9.43 -9.37 1.72
N PHE A 171 8.19 -9.82 1.84
CA PHE A 171 7.07 -9.01 2.28
C PHE A 171 6.69 -9.47 3.67
N ALA A 172 7.37 -8.92 4.66
CA ALA A 172 6.76 -8.83 5.97
C ALA A 172 5.69 -7.75 5.84
N GLY A 173 4.42 -8.07 6.09
CA GLY A 173 3.45 -7.00 6.31
C GLY A 173 4.06 -6.05 7.33
N HIS A 174 4.10 -4.74 7.04
CA HIS A 174 4.79 -3.79 7.92
C HIS A 174 4.44 -4.11 9.37
N ASP A 175 5.45 -4.49 10.17
CA ASP A 175 5.32 -4.60 11.61
C ASP A 175 5.30 -3.18 12.17
N LEU A 176 4.25 -2.46 11.81
CA LEU A 176 3.70 -1.50 12.70
C LEU A 176 3.10 -2.38 13.79
N GLY A 177 3.69 -2.47 14.98
CA GLY A 177 3.13 -3.21 16.12
C GLY A 177 1.74 -2.68 16.55
N ARG A 178 0.77 -2.76 15.65
CA ARG A 178 -0.44 -1.95 15.51
C ARG A 178 -1.66 -2.82 15.29
N PHE A 179 -1.48 -4.02 14.76
CA PHE A 179 -2.48 -5.06 14.66
C PHE A 179 -1.97 -6.26 15.45
N ARG A 180 -2.68 -6.65 16.51
CA ARG A 180 -2.24 -7.77 17.36
C ARG A 180 -2.28 -9.05 16.54
N GLY A 181 -1.08 -9.55 16.22
CA GLY A 181 -0.88 -10.83 15.54
C GLY A 181 -1.53 -11.98 16.30
N GLY A 182 -2.11 -12.91 15.54
CA GLY A 182 -2.77 -14.10 16.06
C GLY A 182 -3.10 -15.08 14.94
N ALA A 183 -3.57 -16.28 15.28
CA ALA A 183 -3.85 -17.35 14.32
C ALA A 183 -4.80 -16.93 13.18
N ASP A 184 -5.76 -16.04 13.46
CA ASP A 184 -6.68 -15.49 12.46
C ASP A 184 -5.96 -14.63 11.40
N GLU A 185 -4.98 -13.82 11.79
CA GLU A 185 -4.20 -13.01 10.85
C GLU A 185 -3.38 -13.89 9.92
N ASN A 186 -2.75 -14.94 10.45
CA ASN A 186 -1.99 -15.90 9.63
C ASN A 186 -2.90 -16.58 8.60
N GLN A 187 -4.11 -16.97 9.02
CA GLN A 187 -5.08 -17.56 8.10
C GLN A 187 -5.53 -16.57 7.02
N ARG A 188 -5.75 -15.29 7.37
CA ARG A 188 -6.03 -14.23 6.40
C ARG A 188 -4.86 -14.03 5.42
N ARG A 189 -3.61 -14.02 5.90
CA ARG A 189 -2.41 -13.91 5.05
C ARG A 189 -2.29 -15.09 4.10
N GLN A 190 -2.54 -16.32 4.57
CA GLN A 190 -2.58 -17.50 3.70
C GLN A 190 -3.65 -17.37 2.60
N ARG A 191 -4.84 -16.86 2.94
CA ARG A 191 -5.90 -16.60 1.93
C ARG A 191 -5.45 -15.55 0.92
N ALA A 192 -4.85 -14.46 1.37
CA ALA A 192 -4.32 -13.41 0.50
C ALA A 192 -3.24 -13.97 -0.46
N VAL A 193 -2.26 -14.72 0.07
CA VAL A 193 -1.23 -15.39 -0.73
C VAL A 193 -1.84 -16.35 -1.74
N GLY A 194 -2.83 -17.16 -1.34
CA GLY A 194 -3.53 -18.08 -2.23
C GLY A 194 -4.25 -17.36 -3.37
N LEU A 195 -4.91 -16.24 -3.09
CA LEU A 195 -5.57 -15.42 -4.11
C LEU A 195 -4.54 -14.79 -5.06
N ILE A 196 -3.48 -14.19 -4.53
CA ILE A 196 -2.42 -13.57 -5.33
C ILE A 196 -1.77 -14.61 -6.23
N LYS A 197 -1.41 -15.79 -5.70
CA LYS A 197 -0.83 -16.88 -6.50
C LYS A 197 -1.79 -17.36 -7.60
N LYS A 198 -3.09 -17.41 -7.33
CA LYS A 198 -4.10 -17.80 -8.33
C LYS A 198 -4.23 -16.77 -9.44
N SER A 199 -4.25 -15.48 -9.11
CA SER A 199 -4.42 -14.39 -10.07
C SER A 199 -3.13 -14.02 -10.79
N CYS A 200 -2.00 -14.17 -10.11
CA CYS A 200 -0.64 -13.85 -10.54
C CYS A 200 0.28 -15.04 -10.31
N PRO A 201 0.11 -16.14 -11.07
CA PRO A 201 0.89 -17.37 -10.88
C PRO A 201 2.37 -17.22 -11.21
N GLY A 202 2.76 -16.11 -11.87
CA GLY A 202 4.12 -15.88 -12.31
C GLY A 202 4.56 -16.90 -13.36
N LYS A 203 5.86 -17.27 -13.35
CA LYS A 203 6.40 -18.29 -14.26
C LYS A 203 6.65 -19.57 -13.49
N ALA A 204 6.25 -20.71 -14.06
CA ALA A 204 6.73 -22.00 -13.59
C ALA A 204 8.25 -22.07 -13.83
N PHE A 205 9.00 -22.61 -12.85
CA PHE A 205 10.38 -23.03 -13.06
C PHE A 205 10.44 -24.28 -13.92
#